data_AF-A0AAD8HE82-F1
#
_entry.id   AF-A0AAD8HE82-F1
#
_cell.length_a   1.000
_cell.length_b   1.000
_cell.length_c   1.000
_cell.angle_alpha   90.00
_cell.angle_beta   90.00
_cell.angle_gamma   90.00
#
_symmetry.space_group_name_H-M   'P 1'
#
loop_
_entity.id
_entity.type
_entity.pdbx_description
1 polymer ?
#
loop_
_entity_poly.entity_id
_entity_poly.type
_entity_poly.pdbx_seq_one_letter_code
_entity_poly.pdbx_strand_id
1 'polypeptide(L)'
;MCQVCRTNPSKYKCPGCVRTCSLPCVKAHKQSTACNGKRQLTQFVPLDNFDDNLLISDYNLLEDVKRVAKSAQRKRAKLCGDSQKLPFPLRSLHGAAASRRTKIQFLATGMSKRQINQTFYDNRMKVILWTI
;
A
#
# COMPACT_ATOMS: atom_id res chain seq x y z
N MET A 1 13.15 -31.60 9.37
CA MET A 1 13.50 -31.96 7.99
C MET A 1 12.83 -31.03 6.98
N CYS A 2 13.38 -30.88 5.77
CA CYS A 2 12.74 -30.16 4.66
C CYS A 2 11.47 -30.89 4.19
N GLN A 3 10.33 -30.19 4.10
CA GLN A 3 9.07 -30.82 3.66
C GLN A 3 8.98 -31.03 2.15
N VAL A 4 9.85 -30.39 1.36
CA VAL A 4 9.87 -30.50 -0.10
C VAL A 4 10.76 -31.64 -0.55
N CYS A 5 12.06 -31.61 -0.20
CA CYS A 5 13.02 -32.62 -0.65
C CYS A 5 13.24 -33.77 0.34
N ARG A 6 12.83 -33.62 1.61
CA ARG A 6 12.99 -34.61 2.71
C ARG A 6 14.40 -35.14 2.99
N THR A 7 15.40 -34.76 2.21
CA THR A 7 16.81 -35.18 2.34
C THR A 7 17.56 -34.39 3.41
N ASN A 8 17.43 -33.06 3.39
CA ASN A 8 18.22 -32.17 4.23
C ASN A 8 17.41 -31.60 5.42
N PRO A 9 18.07 -31.22 6.52
CA PRO A 9 17.42 -30.48 7.60
C PRO A 9 16.86 -29.16 7.09
N SER A 10 15.73 -28.72 7.67
CA SER A 10 15.10 -27.46 7.27
C SER A 10 15.89 -26.26 7.81
N LYS A 11 16.24 -25.31 6.95
CA LYS A 11 16.93 -24.06 7.30
C LYS A 11 16.00 -22.84 7.31
N TYR A 12 14.96 -22.86 6.47
CA TYR A 12 14.02 -21.77 6.29
C TYR A 12 12.59 -22.23 6.60
N LYS A 13 11.72 -21.28 7.00
CA LYS A 13 10.29 -21.51 7.22
C LYS A 13 9.50 -20.46 6.43
N CYS A 14 8.62 -20.92 5.55
CA CYS A 14 7.67 -20.07 4.85
C CYS A 14 6.61 -19.59 5.86
N PRO A 15 6.27 -18.28 5.92
CA PRO A 15 5.25 -17.78 6.84
C PRO A 15 3.86 -18.40 6.66
N GLY A 16 3.56 -18.90 5.46
CA GLY A 16 2.23 -19.40 5.10
C GLY A 16 2.06 -20.92 5.14
N CYS A 17 3.13 -21.72 5.08
CA CYS A 17 2.95 -23.16 4.85
C CYS A 17 4.08 -24.04 5.40
N VAL A 18 5.26 -24.09 4.77
CA VAL A 18 6.21 -25.20 4.97
C VAL A 18 7.63 -24.79 5.36
N ARG A 19 8.38 -25.74 5.92
CA ARG A 19 9.81 -25.63 6.21
C ARG A 19 10.65 -26.20 5.06
N THR A 20 11.66 -25.45 4.62
CA THR A 20 12.49 -25.77 3.45
C THR A 20 13.99 -25.72 3.80
N CYS A 21 14.82 -26.49 3.10
CA CYS A 21 16.29 -26.46 3.31
C CYS A 21 17.02 -25.40 2.47
N SER A 22 16.50 -25.06 1.30
CA SER A 22 17.20 -24.23 0.31
C SER A 22 16.24 -23.38 -0.54
N LEU A 23 16.77 -22.38 -1.27
CA LEU A 23 16.00 -21.52 -2.16
C LEU A 23 15.24 -22.29 -3.27
N PRO A 24 15.82 -23.31 -3.93
CA PRO A 24 15.07 -24.17 -4.85
C PRO A 24 13.83 -24.79 -4.22
N CYS A 25 13.94 -25.30 -2.98
CA CYS A 25 12.79 -25.85 -2.25
C CYS A 25 11.76 -24.77 -1.90
N VAL A 26 12.19 -23.53 -1.64
CA VAL A 26 11.26 -22.40 -1.44
C VAL A 26 10.48 -22.09 -2.72
N LYS A 27 11.15 -22.02 -3.87
CA LYS A 27 10.49 -21.71 -5.14
C LYS A 27 9.56 -22.86 -5.58
N ALA A 28 10.02 -24.11 -5.44
CA ALA A 28 9.26 -25.29 -5.81
C ALA A 28 7.92 -25.38 -5.07
N HIS A 29 7.89 -25.21 -3.74
CA HIS A 29 6.60 -25.26 -3.03
C HIS A 29 5.69 -24.07 -3.36
N LYS A 30 6.26 -22.88 -3.59
CA LYS A 30 5.46 -21.71 -3.98
C LYS A 30 4.74 -21.95 -5.31
N GLN A 31 5.42 -22.59 -6.26
CA GLN A 31 4.83 -22.98 -7.54
C GLN A 31 3.81 -24.12 -7.39
N SER A 32 4.16 -25.20 -6.68
CA SER A 32 3.28 -26.37 -6.57
C SER A 32 2.02 -26.11 -5.74
N THR A 33 2.12 -25.27 -4.72
CA THR A 33 1.03 -25.01 -3.74
C THR A 33 0.38 -23.64 -3.95
N ALA A 34 0.71 -22.94 -5.05
CA ALA A 34 0.28 -21.57 -5.33
C ALA A 34 0.46 -20.61 -4.14
N CYS A 35 1.54 -20.78 -3.36
CA CYS A 35 1.75 -20.04 -2.13
C CYS A 35 2.30 -18.64 -2.39
N ASN A 36 1.59 -17.61 -1.92
CA ASN A 36 2.00 -16.21 -1.97
C ASN A 36 3.17 -15.88 -1.01
N GLY A 37 3.55 -16.79 -0.12
CA GLY A 37 4.58 -16.61 0.90
C GLY A 37 4.19 -15.69 2.05
N LYS A 38 2.89 -15.36 2.18
CA LYS A 38 2.34 -14.55 3.25
C LYS A 38 1.44 -15.43 4.13
N ARG A 39 1.46 -15.17 5.44
CA ARG A 39 0.51 -15.81 6.37
C ARG A 39 -0.89 -15.30 6.05
N GLN A 40 -1.87 -16.19 6.00
CA GLN A 40 -3.28 -15.81 5.92
C GLN A 40 -3.72 -15.39 7.33
N LEU A 41 -3.98 -14.09 7.53
CA LEU A 41 -4.33 -13.55 8.86
C LEU A 41 -5.84 -13.41 9.09
N THR A 42 -6.66 -13.42 8.04
CA THR A 42 -8.10 -13.08 8.11
C THR A 42 -8.98 -14.22 7.64
N GLN A 43 -8.60 -15.47 7.90
CA GLN A 43 -9.41 -16.63 7.57
C GLN A 43 -10.58 -16.72 8.55
N PHE A 44 -11.79 -16.98 8.04
CA PHE A 44 -12.94 -17.23 8.89
C PHE A 44 -12.72 -18.51 9.71
N VAL A 45 -12.94 -18.41 11.02
CA VAL A 45 -12.89 -19.53 11.95
C VAL A 45 -14.22 -19.56 12.71
N PRO A 46 -14.95 -20.69 12.72
CA PRO A 46 -16.14 -20.86 13.55
C PRO A 46 -15.81 -20.64 15.03
N LEU A 47 -16.76 -20.13 15.82
CA LEU A 47 -16.55 -19.85 17.25
C LEU A 47 -16.06 -21.08 18.03
N ASP A 48 -16.54 -22.27 17.66
CA ASP A 48 -16.15 -23.53 18.31
C ASP A 48 -14.66 -23.85 18.19
N ASN A 49 -13.99 -23.31 17.17
CA ASN A 49 -12.56 -23.49 16.92
C ASN A 49 -11.74 -22.23 17.26
N PHE A 50 -12.33 -21.27 17.96
CA PHE A 50 -11.65 -20.04 18.37
C PHE A 50 -10.77 -20.31 19.59
N ASP A 51 -9.46 -20.33 19.37
CA ASP A 51 -8.43 -20.60 20.38
C ASP A 51 -7.70 -19.31 20.81
N ASP A 52 -7.07 -19.32 21.97
CA ASP A 52 -6.28 -18.19 22.51
C ASP A 52 -5.14 -17.79 21.56
N ASN A 53 -4.58 -18.75 20.85
CA ASN A 53 -3.57 -18.49 19.82
C ASN A 53 -4.11 -17.62 18.66
N LEU A 54 -5.39 -17.80 18.32
CA LEU A 54 -6.05 -17.00 17.29
C LEU A 54 -6.33 -15.59 17.81
N LEU A 55 -6.80 -15.47 19.05
CA LEU A 55 -6.98 -14.18 19.71
C LEU A 55 -5.69 -13.34 19.73
N ILE A 56 -4.56 -13.95 20.12
CA ILE A 56 -3.24 -13.29 20.11
C ILE A 56 -2.84 -12.91 18.68
N SER A 57 -3.12 -13.76 17.69
CA SER A 57 -2.84 -13.46 16.28
C SER A 57 -3.62 -12.23 15.80
N ASP A 58 -4.90 -12.14 16.14
CA ASP A 58 -5.78 -11.04 15.75
C ASP A 58 -5.39 -9.73 16.45
N TYR A 59 -5.05 -9.80 17.74
CA TYR A 59 -4.49 -8.66 18.46
C TYR A 59 -3.22 -8.11 17.79
N ASN A 60 -2.28 -9.00 17.43
CA ASN A 60 -1.05 -8.61 16.74
C ASN A 60 -1.32 -8.01 15.37
N LEU A 61 -2.32 -8.51 14.63
CA LEU A 61 -2.75 -7.93 13.37
C LEU A 61 -3.21 -6.47 13.58
N LEU A 62 -4.04 -6.20 14.59
CA LEU A 62 -4.52 -4.85 14.89
C LEU A 62 -3.38 -3.89 15.25
N GLU A 63 -2.43 -4.32 16.07
CA GLU A 63 -1.26 -3.51 16.42
C GLU A 63 -0.34 -3.27 15.20
N ASP A 64 -0.16 -4.26 14.33
CA ASP A 64 0.58 -4.12 13.08
C ASP A 64 -0.09 -3.09 12.15
N VAL A 65 -1.41 -3.17 11.99
CA VAL A 65 -2.20 -2.21 11.19
C VAL A 65 -2.06 -0.81 11.76
N LYS A 66 -2.19 -0.64 13.09
CA LYS A 66 -1.98 0.63 13.78
C LYS A 66 -0.58 1.18 13.57
N ARG A 67 0.46 0.34 13.64
CA ARG A 67 1.84 0.74 13.36
C ARG A 67 2.01 1.22 11.92
N VAL A 68 1.46 0.50 10.95
CA VAL A 68 1.51 0.88 9.53
C VAL A 68 0.78 2.19 9.29
N ALA A 69 -0.43 2.35 9.85
CA ALA A 69 -1.22 3.57 9.76
C ALA A 69 -0.46 4.77 10.33
N LYS A 70 0.12 4.66 11.53
CA LYS A 70 0.95 5.70 12.14
C LYS A 70 2.19 6.04 11.29
N SER A 71 2.84 5.02 10.74
CA SER A 71 3.99 5.22 9.83
C SER A 71 3.58 5.95 8.56
N ALA A 72 2.45 5.58 7.96
CA ALA A 72 1.88 6.25 6.79
C ALA A 72 1.49 7.69 7.09
N GLN A 73 0.88 7.97 8.24
CA GLN A 73 0.55 9.32 8.69
C GLN A 73 1.80 10.20 8.81
N ARG A 74 2.86 9.71 9.46
CA ARG A 74 4.14 10.43 9.56
C ARG A 74 4.78 10.68 8.19
N LYS A 75 4.81 9.67 7.32
CA LYS A 75 5.31 9.82 5.94
C LYS A 75 4.48 10.85 5.17
N ARG A 76 3.15 10.83 5.31
CA ARG A 76 2.26 11.79 4.66
C ARG A 76 2.52 13.21 5.13
N ALA A 77 2.68 13.44 6.43
CA ALA A 77 3.03 14.76 6.96
C ALA A 77 4.35 15.28 6.37
N LYS A 78 5.37 14.41 6.24
CA LYS A 78 6.66 14.77 5.61
C LYS A 78 6.53 15.09 4.11
N LEU A 79 5.73 14.31 3.36
CA LEU A 79 5.61 14.44 1.91
C LEU A 79 4.63 15.54 1.47
N CYS A 80 3.58 15.77 2.24
CA CYS A 80 2.48 16.67 1.87
C CYS A 80 2.49 17.97 2.69
N GLY A 81 3.37 18.11 3.68
CA GLY A 81 3.33 19.21 4.64
C GLY A 81 2.09 19.14 5.54
N ASP A 82 2.02 20.02 6.53
CA ASP A 82 0.80 20.18 7.32
C ASP A 82 -0.29 20.84 6.44
N SER A 83 -1.27 20.04 6.06
CA SER A 83 -2.68 20.36 5.90
C SER A 83 -3.09 21.71 5.26
N GLN A 84 -3.74 21.57 4.08
CA GLN A 84 -4.91 22.31 3.56
C GLN A 84 -4.69 23.36 2.47
N LYS A 85 -3.53 23.99 2.34
CA LYS A 85 -3.37 25.09 1.37
C LYS A 85 -2.73 24.59 0.08
N LEU A 86 -3.53 24.56 -0.99
CA LEU A 86 -2.98 24.42 -2.34
C LEU A 86 -1.98 25.57 -2.60
N PRO A 87 -0.82 25.30 -3.22
CA PRO A 87 0.06 26.34 -3.74
C PRO A 87 -0.72 27.34 -4.60
N PHE A 88 -0.31 28.60 -4.56
CA PHE A 88 -0.99 29.69 -5.27
C PHE A 88 -1.30 29.37 -6.75
N PRO A 89 -0.38 28.79 -7.56
CA PRO A 89 -0.69 28.45 -8.95
C PRO A 89 -1.85 27.46 -9.10
N LEU A 90 -1.91 26.43 -8.24
CA LEU A 90 -2.97 25.43 -8.26
C LEU A 90 -4.30 26.00 -7.75
N ARG A 91 -4.26 26.93 -6.78
CA ARG A 91 -5.45 27.66 -6.32
C ARG A 91 -6.02 28.55 -7.42
N SER A 92 -5.14 29.25 -8.15
CA SER A 92 -5.52 30.09 -9.29
C SER A 92 -6.15 29.26 -10.42
N LEU A 93 -5.51 28.14 -10.78
CA LEU A 93 -6.04 27.18 -11.75
C LEU A 93 -7.41 26.63 -11.32
N HIS A 94 -7.56 26.25 -10.04
CA HIS A 94 -8.83 25.77 -9.51
C HIS A 94 -9.93 26.83 -9.60
N GLY A 95 -9.62 28.09 -9.28
CA GLY A 95 -10.56 29.20 -9.40
C GLY A 95 -10.96 29.48 -10.86
N ALA A 96 -9.99 29.49 -11.77
CA ALA A 96 -10.21 29.71 -13.20
C ALA A 96 -11.01 28.58 -13.86
N ALA A 97 -10.86 27.34 -13.39
CA ALA A 97 -11.65 26.21 -13.86
C ALA A 97 -13.06 26.24 -13.29
N ALA A 98 -13.21 26.58 -12.01
CA ALA A 98 -14.51 26.73 -11.37
C ALA A 98 -15.37 27.83 -12.02
N SER A 99 -14.78 28.98 -12.38
CA SER A 99 -15.49 30.04 -13.10
C SER A 99 -15.97 29.61 -14.50
N ARG A 100 -15.32 28.62 -15.10
CA ARG A 100 -15.70 27.96 -16.37
C ARG A 100 -16.58 26.72 -16.17
N ARG A 101 -17.10 26.49 -14.96
CA ARG A 101 -17.91 25.32 -14.59
C ARG A 101 -17.20 23.97 -14.79
N THR A 102 -15.86 23.96 -14.72
CA THR A 102 -15.06 22.73 -14.79
C THR A 102 -14.54 22.36 -13.39
N LYS A 103 -14.83 21.14 -12.94
CA LYS A 103 -14.41 20.65 -11.62
C LYS A 103 -13.05 19.96 -11.74
N ILE A 104 -12.03 20.49 -11.06
CA ILE A 104 -10.69 19.89 -11.00
C ILE A 104 -10.45 19.30 -9.61
N GLN A 105 -9.86 18.11 -9.56
CA GLN A 105 -9.33 17.51 -8.33
C GLN A 105 -7.84 17.26 -8.48
N PHE A 106 -7.06 17.64 -7.46
CA PHE A 106 -5.61 17.43 -7.46
C PHE A 106 -5.26 16.16 -6.70
N LEU A 107 -4.37 15.35 -7.29
CA LEU A 107 -3.79 14.19 -6.62
C LEU A 107 -2.81 14.62 -5.52
N ALA A 108 -2.47 13.70 -4.62
CA ALA A 108 -1.46 13.96 -3.58
C ALA A 108 -0.07 14.24 -4.20
N THR A 109 0.78 14.99 -3.48
CA THR A 109 2.07 15.52 -3.98
C THR A 109 3.05 14.42 -4.41
N GLY A 110 2.93 13.21 -3.85
CA GLY A 110 3.78 12.06 -4.18
C GLY A 110 3.31 11.17 -5.34
N MET A 111 2.21 11.51 -6.01
CA MET A 111 1.68 10.68 -7.11
C MET A 111 2.36 11.01 -8.44
N SER A 112 2.88 10.01 -9.15
CA SER A 112 3.58 10.20 -10.45
C SER A 112 2.73 10.95 -11.46
N LYS A 113 1.43 10.67 -11.52
CA LYS A 113 0.48 11.39 -12.38
C LYS A 113 0.44 12.90 -12.10
N ARG A 114 0.60 13.34 -10.86
CA ARG A 114 0.68 14.76 -10.52
C ARG A 114 2.01 15.38 -10.89
N GLN A 115 3.10 14.63 -10.77
CA GLN A 115 4.44 15.11 -11.09
C GLN A 115 4.63 15.34 -12.60
N ILE A 116 4.03 14.48 -13.41
CA ILE A 116 4.07 14.59 -14.88
C ILE A 116 3.10 15.67 -15.39
N ASN A 117 2.02 15.93 -14.64
CA ASN A 117 1.02 16.91 -15.02
C ASN A 117 1.57 18.34 -14.94
N GLN A 118 1.61 19.00 -16.09
CA GLN A 118 2.07 20.39 -16.25
C GLN A 118 0.91 21.36 -16.54
N THR A 119 -0.33 20.98 -16.23
CA THR A 119 -1.50 21.86 -16.39
C THR A 119 -1.31 23.13 -15.57
N PHE A 120 -1.45 24.29 -16.19
CA PHE A 120 -1.36 25.57 -15.50
C PHE A 120 -2.32 26.61 -16.09
N TYR A 121 -2.53 27.68 -15.33
CA TYR A 121 -3.36 28.79 -15.74
C TYR A 121 -2.50 30.02 -16.01
N ASP A 122 -2.58 30.54 -17.24
CA ASP A 122 -1.95 31.79 -17.62
C ASP A 122 -2.91 32.95 -17.30
N ASN A 123 -2.53 33.77 -16.32
CA ASN A 123 -3.34 34.90 -15.87
C ASN A 123 -3.30 36.11 -16.82
N ARG A 124 -2.27 36.22 -17.67
CA ARG A 124 -2.13 37.30 -18.66
C ARG A 124 -3.07 37.06 -19.84
N MET A 125 -3.07 35.84 -20.36
CA MET A 125 -3.91 35.45 -21.48
C MET A 125 -5.31 34.99 -21.04
N LYS A 126 -5.53 34.76 -19.73
CA LYS A 126 -6.77 34.20 -19.18
C LYS A 126 -7.11 32.87 -19.87
N VAL A 127 -6.14 31.96 -20.01
CA VAL A 127 -6.33 30.63 -20.60
C VAL A 127 -5.79 29.53 -19.68
N ILE A 128 -6.43 28.35 -19.73
CA ILE A 128 -5.94 27.16 -19.05
C ILE A 128 -5.28 26.27 -20.10
N LEU A 129 -4.02 25.92 -19.88
CA LEU A 129 -3.28 25.00 -20.73
C LEU A 129 -3.29 23.63 -20.07
N TRP A 130 -3.80 22.63 -20.80
CA TRP A 130 -3.98 21.27 -20.28
C TRP A 130 -2.90 20.33 -20.79
N THR A 131 -2.43 19.45 -19.91
CA THR A 131 -1.65 18.26 -20.28
C THR A 131 -2.63 17.10 -20.43
N ILE A 132 -2.63 16.46 -21.59
CA ILE A 132 -3.49 15.30 -21.93
C ILE A 132 -2.65 14.03 -21.86
#